data_AF-A0A2W6XLR0-F1
#
_entry.id   AF-A0A2W6XLR0-F1
#
_cell.length_a   1.000
_cell.length_b   1.000
_cell.length_c   1.000
_cell.angle_alpha   90.00
_cell.angle_beta   90.00
_cell.angle_gamma   90.00
#
_symmetry.space_group_name_H-M   'P 1'
#
loop_
_entity.id
_entity.type
_entity.pdbx_description
1 polymer ?
#
loop_
_entity_poly.entity_id
_entity_poly.type
_entity_poly.pdbx_seq_one_letter_code
_entity_poly.pdbx_strand_id
1 'polypeptide(L)'
;GGCGGTYAFLSRNEQAPDVAYHELGHSFGKLADEYWFSGSGESPNKTKTSDPATVRWKNWLNTGSVGIYQFTENTAWYRPHQNCEMRYLNKQFCNVCKETLVEKIHTVKNPIDSFTPTNTSTINTNSNVDLLVNLILPIPNTLKSEWKVNGTTIQNDVSNITIQPSQLNVGNNTVLFSVYDNTTMVRTNNHSTIHLSTISWTISKTQLGVSDIKSNEYDFILYPNPAKDYFILESKSIFNEKIKVEILDTSGKLIKKQNIEPNQQDKIDISRLNSQNYIINAYKDGQLILSQKMIKN
;
A
#
# COMPACT_ATOMS: atom_id res chain seq x y z
N GLY A 1 11.29 -32.52 20.64
CA GLY A 1 10.35 -31.72 21.45
C GLY A 1 10.40 -30.27 21.00
N GLY A 2 9.30 -29.56 21.14
CA GLY A 2 9.20 -28.13 20.89
C GLY A 2 8.26 -27.49 21.90
N CYS A 3 8.20 -26.16 21.90
CA CYS A 3 7.13 -25.43 22.56
C CYS A 3 6.82 -24.13 21.80
N GLY A 4 5.55 -23.76 21.81
CA GLY A 4 5.00 -22.61 21.10
C GLY A 4 4.51 -21.55 22.08
N GLY A 5 4.78 -20.30 21.76
CA GLY A 5 4.39 -19.13 22.56
C GLY A 5 4.51 -17.86 21.73
N THR A 6 5.17 -16.82 22.24
CA THR A 6 5.56 -15.68 21.38
C THR A 6 6.50 -16.12 20.26
N TYR A 7 7.36 -17.10 20.53
CA TYR A 7 8.28 -17.72 19.58
C TYR A 7 8.10 -19.24 19.62
N ALA A 8 8.42 -19.90 18.50
CA ALA A 8 8.47 -21.36 18.42
C ALA A 8 9.90 -21.85 18.72
N PHE A 9 10.03 -22.80 19.64
CA PHE A 9 11.31 -23.43 19.99
C PHE A 9 11.31 -24.90 19.53
N LEU A 10 12.41 -25.34 18.92
CA LEU A 10 12.52 -26.66 18.30
C LEU A 10 13.82 -27.36 18.71
N SER A 11 13.72 -28.65 18.99
CA SER A 11 14.89 -29.52 19.18
C SER A 11 15.55 -29.94 17.85
N ARG A 12 16.68 -30.65 17.91
CA ARG A 12 17.34 -31.27 16.74
C ARG A 12 16.80 -32.66 16.37
N ASN A 13 15.65 -33.06 16.89
CA ASN A 13 15.05 -34.36 16.61
C ASN A 13 14.57 -34.45 15.15
N GLU A 14 14.49 -35.65 14.58
CA GLU A 14 14.04 -35.88 13.19
C GLU A 14 12.60 -35.41 12.94
N GLN A 15 11.75 -35.42 13.96
CA GLN A 15 10.37 -34.89 13.87
C GLN A 15 10.30 -33.37 14.03
N ALA A 16 11.42 -32.69 14.27
CA ALA A 16 11.45 -31.24 14.51
C ALA A 16 10.85 -30.39 13.37
N PRO A 17 11.01 -30.72 12.07
CA PRO A 17 10.37 -29.95 11.00
C PRO A 17 8.84 -29.97 11.10
N ASP A 18 8.27 -31.10 11.50
CA ASP A 18 6.82 -31.27 11.61
C ASP A 18 6.28 -30.58 12.88
N VAL A 19 6.98 -30.77 14.00
CA VAL A 19 6.77 -29.99 15.23
C VAL A 19 6.86 -28.48 14.95
N ALA A 20 7.71 -28.02 14.03
CA ALA A 20 7.80 -26.62 13.66
C ALA A 20 6.49 -26.05 13.11
N TYR A 21 5.77 -26.83 12.29
CA TYR A 21 4.47 -26.42 11.79
C TYR A 21 3.47 -26.31 12.94
N HIS A 22 3.41 -27.32 13.81
CA HIS A 22 2.57 -27.31 15.01
C HIS A 22 2.80 -26.06 15.87
N GLU A 23 4.06 -25.78 16.23
CA GLU A 23 4.39 -24.62 17.08
C GLU A 23 4.13 -23.29 16.38
N LEU A 24 4.28 -23.22 15.06
CA LEU A 24 3.88 -22.04 14.27
C LEU A 24 2.36 -21.82 14.33
N GLY A 25 1.57 -22.90 14.39
CA GLY A 25 0.14 -22.84 14.66
C GLY A 25 -0.20 -22.06 15.93
N HIS A 26 0.55 -22.30 17.01
CA HIS A 26 0.43 -21.52 18.24
C HIS A 26 0.96 -20.10 18.10
N SER A 27 2.22 -19.93 17.69
CA SER A 27 2.89 -18.63 17.72
C SER A 27 2.30 -17.62 16.76
N PHE A 28 2.05 -18.06 15.51
CA PHE A 28 1.52 -17.22 14.45
C PHE A 28 -0.01 -17.26 14.41
N GLY A 29 -0.58 -18.46 14.37
CA GLY A 29 -2.02 -18.70 14.24
C GLY A 29 -2.85 -18.41 15.49
N LYS A 30 -2.22 -18.43 16.68
CA LYS A 30 -2.94 -18.45 17.98
C LYS A 30 -3.94 -19.61 18.06
N LEU A 31 -3.60 -20.72 17.41
CA LEU A 31 -4.35 -21.98 17.49
C LEU A 31 -4.10 -22.62 18.85
N ALA A 32 -5.09 -23.34 19.35
CA ALA A 32 -4.96 -24.20 20.52
C ALA A 32 -4.59 -25.62 20.12
N ASP A 33 -4.05 -26.38 21.05
CA ASP A 33 -3.94 -27.83 20.92
C ASP A 33 -5.32 -28.47 20.78
N GLU A 34 -5.40 -29.51 19.96
CA GLU A 34 -6.60 -30.32 19.73
C GLU A 34 -6.51 -31.71 20.37
N TYR A 35 -5.35 -32.11 20.91
CA TYR A 35 -5.11 -33.43 21.54
C TYR A 35 -5.14 -33.43 23.07
N TRP A 36 -5.06 -32.27 23.72
CA TRP A 36 -5.14 -32.13 25.17
C TRP A 36 -5.70 -30.76 25.53
N PHE A 37 -6.28 -30.66 26.72
CA PHE A 37 -6.73 -29.37 27.24
C PHE A 37 -5.53 -28.62 27.84
N SER A 38 -4.95 -27.71 27.06
CA SER A 38 -3.96 -26.73 27.52
C SER A 38 -4.54 -25.31 27.49
N GLY A 39 -4.28 -24.55 28.57
CA GLY A 39 -4.66 -23.14 28.70
C GLY A 39 -6.16 -22.84 28.94
N SER A 40 -6.45 -21.62 29.37
CA SER A 40 -7.80 -21.09 29.55
C SER A 40 -8.23 -20.25 28.34
N GLY A 41 -9.50 -20.32 27.94
CA GLY A 41 -10.08 -19.46 26.91
C GLY A 41 -10.32 -20.10 25.54
N GLU A 42 -11.06 -19.38 24.70
CA GLU A 42 -11.38 -19.80 23.34
C GLU A 42 -10.26 -19.45 22.35
N SER A 43 -10.16 -20.24 21.28
CA SER A 43 -9.22 -20.04 20.18
C SER A 43 -9.95 -20.30 18.86
N PRO A 44 -9.37 -19.93 17.71
CA PRO A 44 -10.02 -20.15 16.41
C PRO A 44 -10.45 -21.60 16.17
N ASN A 45 -9.70 -22.57 16.69
CA ASN A 45 -9.98 -24.02 16.60
C ASN A 45 -10.43 -24.66 17.94
N LYS A 46 -10.85 -23.87 18.95
CA LYS A 46 -11.30 -24.38 20.26
C LYS A 46 -12.37 -23.48 20.88
N THR A 47 -13.54 -24.04 21.23
CA THR A 47 -14.68 -23.25 21.76
C THR A 47 -15.53 -24.04 22.75
N LYS A 48 -16.31 -23.33 23.57
CA LYS A 48 -17.32 -23.93 24.46
C LYS A 48 -18.69 -24.09 23.82
N THR A 49 -18.95 -23.42 22.69
CA THR A 49 -20.24 -23.54 22.00
C THR A 49 -20.27 -24.79 21.11
N SER A 50 -21.37 -25.53 21.16
CA SER A 50 -21.69 -26.59 20.20
C SER A 50 -22.81 -26.22 19.24
N ASP A 51 -23.31 -24.98 19.30
CA ASP A 51 -24.38 -24.51 18.44
C ASP A 51 -23.84 -24.26 17.01
N PRO A 52 -24.34 -24.99 15.99
CA PRO A 52 -23.91 -24.83 14.60
C PRO A 52 -24.08 -23.41 14.04
N ALA A 53 -25.00 -22.62 14.59
CA ALA A 53 -25.26 -21.25 14.12
C ALA A 53 -24.22 -20.23 14.64
N THR A 54 -23.61 -20.51 15.80
CA THR A 54 -22.73 -19.57 16.51
C THR A 54 -21.29 -20.05 16.66
N VAL A 55 -21.01 -21.33 16.37
CA VAL A 55 -19.66 -21.86 16.39
C VAL A 55 -18.73 -21.07 15.47
N ARG A 56 -17.50 -20.82 15.93
CA ARG A 56 -16.51 -19.95 15.27
C ARG A 56 -16.23 -20.35 13.82
N TRP A 57 -16.29 -21.63 13.50
CA TRP A 57 -16.04 -22.19 12.17
C TRP A 57 -17.32 -22.62 11.45
N LYS A 58 -18.46 -21.99 11.74
CA LYS A 58 -19.75 -22.31 11.13
C LYS A 58 -19.72 -22.37 9.59
N ASN A 59 -18.92 -21.51 8.96
CA ASN A 59 -18.78 -21.44 7.49
C ASN A 59 -18.04 -22.66 6.88
N TRP A 60 -17.42 -23.49 7.72
CA TRP A 60 -16.74 -24.72 7.32
C TRP A 60 -17.49 -25.99 7.66
N LEU A 61 -18.57 -25.92 8.46
CA LEU A 61 -19.32 -27.11 8.85
C LEU A 61 -19.71 -27.96 7.63
N ASN A 62 -19.55 -29.28 7.76
CA ASN A 62 -19.85 -30.28 6.73
C ASN A 62 -18.96 -30.21 5.47
N THR A 63 -17.87 -29.43 5.48
CA THR A 63 -16.86 -29.43 4.41
C THR A 63 -15.55 -30.00 4.93
N GLY A 64 -14.94 -30.93 4.19
CA GLY A 64 -13.62 -31.48 4.54
C GLY A 64 -13.60 -32.12 5.93
N SER A 65 -14.70 -32.78 6.31
CA SER A 65 -14.91 -33.41 7.63
C SER A 65 -14.84 -32.46 8.82
N VAL A 66 -15.02 -31.15 8.61
CA VAL A 66 -15.16 -30.18 9.71
C VAL A 66 -16.53 -30.36 10.37
N GLY A 67 -16.51 -30.47 11.70
CA GLY A 67 -17.67 -30.65 12.55
C GLY A 67 -17.47 -30.01 13.92
N ILE A 68 -18.24 -30.46 14.91
CA ILE A 68 -18.15 -29.98 16.29
C ILE A 68 -17.82 -31.20 17.14
N TYR A 69 -16.53 -31.48 17.31
CA TYR A 69 -16.07 -32.69 18.00
C TYR A 69 -15.70 -32.36 19.43
N GLN A 70 -16.35 -33.03 20.38
CA GLN A 70 -16.08 -32.86 21.80
C GLN A 70 -14.68 -33.38 22.17
N PHE A 71 -13.99 -32.69 23.06
CA PHE A 71 -12.73 -33.18 23.63
C PHE A 71 -13.01 -34.32 24.60
N THR A 72 -12.21 -35.39 24.51
CA THR A 72 -12.29 -36.55 25.40
C THR A 72 -11.81 -36.23 26.81
N GLU A 73 -10.85 -35.32 26.91
CA GLU A 73 -10.21 -34.90 28.15
C GLU A 73 -11.02 -33.84 28.90
N ASN A 74 -11.88 -33.08 28.19
CA ASN A 74 -12.75 -32.07 28.77
C ASN A 74 -14.00 -31.85 27.90
N THR A 75 -15.12 -32.43 28.33
CA THR A 75 -16.39 -32.42 27.59
C THR A 75 -17.02 -31.03 27.44
N ALA A 76 -16.54 -30.01 28.15
CA ALA A 76 -17.02 -28.64 27.99
C ALA A 76 -16.50 -27.94 26.71
N TRP A 77 -15.56 -28.56 25.99
CA TRP A 77 -14.88 -27.95 24.83
C TRP A 77 -15.05 -28.76 23.55
N TYR A 78 -14.99 -28.06 22.43
CA TYR A 78 -15.13 -28.61 21.08
C TYR A 78 -14.01 -28.14 20.16
N ARG A 79 -13.61 -29.00 19.22
CA ARG A 79 -12.64 -28.76 18.14
C ARG A 79 -13.27 -28.98 16.76
N PRO A 80 -12.72 -28.36 15.70
CA PRO A 80 -13.31 -28.42 14.37
C PRO A 80 -13.09 -29.74 13.64
N HIS A 81 -12.06 -30.51 13.98
CA HIS A 81 -11.67 -31.68 13.20
C HIS A 81 -11.11 -32.80 14.09
N GLN A 82 -11.10 -34.04 13.58
CA GLN A 82 -10.52 -35.17 14.30
C GLN A 82 -9.08 -35.51 13.85
N ASN A 83 -8.63 -34.98 12.72
CA ASN A 83 -7.32 -35.25 12.14
C ASN A 83 -6.66 -33.93 11.70
N CYS A 84 -5.94 -33.28 12.60
CA CYS A 84 -5.36 -31.95 12.41
C CYS A 84 -3.92 -31.96 12.91
N GLU A 85 -3.06 -31.15 12.31
CA GLU A 85 -1.69 -30.93 12.81
C GLU A 85 -1.66 -30.42 14.26
N MET A 86 -2.69 -29.65 14.68
CA MET A 86 -2.86 -29.24 16.08
C MET A 86 -3.26 -30.40 17.01
N ARG A 87 -3.55 -31.59 16.48
CA ARG A 87 -3.90 -32.80 17.24
C ARG A 87 -2.81 -33.87 17.16
N TYR A 88 -2.31 -34.12 15.95
CA TYR A 88 -1.35 -35.16 15.68
C TYR A 88 -0.30 -34.60 14.74
N LEU A 89 0.96 -34.87 15.08
CA LEU A 89 2.09 -34.65 14.19
C LEU A 89 1.92 -35.46 12.88
N ASN A 90 2.53 -34.97 11.81
CA ASN A 90 2.54 -35.48 10.45
C ASN A 90 1.16 -35.47 9.80
N LYS A 91 0.34 -34.49 10.16
CA LYS A 91 -0.96 -34.24 9.54
C LYS A 91 -0.94 -32.88 8.84
N GLN A 92 -1.98 -32.61 8.08
CA GLN A 92 -2.22 -31.25 7.61
C GLN A 92 -3.08 -30.52 8.63
N PHE A 93 -2.92 -29.20 8.69
CA PHE A 93 -3.91 -28.34 9.30
C PHE A 93 -5.29 -28.60 8.71
N CYS A 94 -6.31 -28.68 9.57
CA CYS A 94 -7.70 -28.72 9.11
C CYS A 94 -8.08 -27.37 8.47
N ASN A 95 -9.19 -27.33 7.72
CA ASN A 95 -9.58 -26.12 6.98
C ASN A 95 -9.76 -24.89 7.88
N VAL A 96 -10.22 -25.08 9.11
CA VAL A 96 -10.38 -24.00 10.10
C VAL A 96 -9.02 -23.44 10.54
N CYS A 97 -8.05 -24.32 10.78
CA CYS A 97 -6.68 -23.90 11.11
C CYS A 97 -6.01 -23.23 9.90
N LYS A 98 -6.18 -23.77 8.69
CA LYS A 98 -5.68 -23.18 7.44
C LYS A 98 -6.23 -21.77 7.24
N GLU A 99 -7.54 -21.59 7.34
CA GLU A 99 -8.18 -20.28 7.25
C GLU A 99 -7.58 -19.30 8.26
N THR A 100 -7.43 -19.73 9.53
CA THR A 100 -6.85 -18.88 10.58
C THR A 100 -5.43 -18.43 10.22
N LEU A 101 -4.60 -19.33 9.69
CA LEU A 101 -3.24 -19.00 9.27
C LEU A 101 -3.23 -18.04 8.07
N VAL A 102 -4.13 -18.24 7.09
CA VAL A 102 -4.27 -17.34 5.93
C VAL A 102 -4.73 -15.95 6.37
N GLU A 103 -5.74 -15.86 7.24
CA GLU A 103 -6.21 -14.62 7.86
C GLU A 103 -5.08 -13.91 8.61
N LYS A 104 -4.20 -14.65 9.31
CA LYS A 104 -3.01 -14.06 9.92
C LYS A 104 -2.05 -13.49 8.88
N ILE A 105 -1.81 -14.18 7.76
CA ILE A 105 -0.99 -13.64 6.66
C ILE A 105 -1.56 -12.32 6.15
N HIS A 106 -2.88 -12.24 5.93
CA HIS A 106 -3.54 -11.00 5.50
C HIS A 106 -3.31 -9.82 6.46
N THR A 107 -3.22 -10.10 7.78
CA THR A 107 -2.95 -9.04 8.76
C THR A 107 -1.50 -8.55 8.79
N VAL A 108 -0.53 -9.37 8.33
CA VAL A 108 0.90 -9.03 8.42
C VAL A 108 1.52 -8.66 7.08
N LYS A 109 0.88 -9.01 5.96
CA LYS A 109 1.39 -8.76 4.62
C LYS A 109 0.31 -8.21 3.69
N ASN A 110 0.63 -7.05 3.13
CA ASN A 110 -0.08 -6.52 1.97
C ASN A 110 0.38 -7.31 0.72
N PRO A 111 -0.53 -7.79 -0.14
CA PRO A 111 -0.16 -8.45 -1.39
C PRO A 111 0.57 -7.53 -2.36
N ILE A 112 0.43 -6.21 -2.22
CA ILE A 112 1.17 -5.22 -3.01
C ILE A 112 2.58 -5.06 -2.41
N ASP A 113 3.59 -5.46 -3.18
CA ASP A 113 5.00 -5.35 -2.79
C ASP A 113 5.55 -3.96 -3.11
N SER A 114 5.35 -3.51 -4.35
CA SER A 114 5.79 -2.21 -4.84
C SER A 114 4.96 -1.76 -6.02
N PHE A 115 5.00 -0.46 -6.31
CA PHE A 115 4.33 0.12 -7.46
C PHE A 115 5.09 1.35 -7.96
N THR A 116 4.90 1.68 -9.24
CA THR A 116 5.56 2.82 -9.89
C THR A 116 4.60 3.44 -10.90
N PRO A 117 4.54 4.78 -10.99
CA PRO A 117 5.21 5.79 -10.14
C PRO A 117 4.64 5.81 -8.71
N THR A 118 5.32 6.51 -7.79
CA THR A 118 4.76 6.76 -6.46
C THR A 118 3.50 7.63 -6.57
N ASN A 119 2.59 7.47 -5.62
CA ASN A 119 1.28 8.14 -5.64
C ASN A 119 1.21 9.33 -4.66
N THR A 120 2.35 9.85 -4.22
CA THR A 120 2.45 10.96 -3.26
C THR A 120 2.12 12.32 -3.87
N SER A 121 2.12 12.41 -5.20
CA SER A 121 1.85 13.64 -5.94
C SER A 121 1.04 13.37 -7.20
N THR A 122 0.30 14.37 -7.65
CA THR A 122 -0.41 14.33 -8.93
C THR A 122 0.58 14.21 -10.09
N ILE A 123 0.31 13.28 -11.01
CA ILE A 123 1.07 13.10 -12.25
C ILE A 123 0.48 14.06 -13.29
N ASN A 124 1.21 15.11 -13.65
CA ASN A 124 0.78 16.05 -14.69
C ASN A 124 1.36 15.61 -16.03
N THR A 125 0.51 15.28 -17.01
CA THR A 125 0.97 14.72 -18.29
C THR A 125 -0.02 14.91 -19.43
N ASN A 126 0.51 15.06 -20.63
CA ASN A 126 -0.21 14.94 -21.91
C ASN A 126 0.29 13.76 -22.76
N SER A 127 1.12 12.90 -22.17
CA SER A 127 1.74 11.74 -22.78
C SER A 127 1.30 10.47 -22.05
N ASN A 128 1.66 9.33 -22.63
CA ASN A 128 1.39 8.03 -22.03
C ASN A 128 2.01 7.92 -20.63
N VAL A 129 1.27 7.31 -19.71
CA VAL A 129 1.74 7.03 -18.35
C VAL A 129 1.75 5.53 -18.14
N ASP A 130 2.95 4.98 -17.92
CA ASP A 130 3.11 3.59 -17.55
C ASP A 130 2.93 3.44 -16.04
N LEU A 131 2.01 2.55 -15.65
CA LEU A 131 1.75 2.17 -14.27
C LEU A 131 2.11 0.69 -14.11
N LEU A 132 2.90 0.39 -13.08
CA LEU A 132 3.33 -0.97 -12.75
C LEU A 132 3.03 -1.25 -11.29
N VAL A 133 2.52 -2.44 -11.00
CA VAL A 133 2.32 -2.98 -9.66
C VAL A 133 2.95 -4.36 -9.59
N ASN A 134 3.84 -4.55 -8.62
CA ASN A 134 4.42 -5.84 -8.28
C ASN A 134 3.65 -6.43 -7.09
N LEU A 135 3.21 -7.68 -7.25
CA LEU A 135 2.47 -8.41 -6.23
C LEU A 135 3.31 -9.54 -5.64
N ILE A 136 3.13 -9.80 -4.35
CA ILE A 136 3.58 -11.04 -3.71
C ILE A 136 2.55 -12.13 -4.03
N LEU A 137 2.87 -13.02 -4.96
CA LEU A 137 1.94 -14.03 -5.43
C LEU A 137 1.93 -15.27 -4.52
N PRO A 138 0.76 -15.75 -4.06
CA PRO A 138 0.64 -17.07 -3.44
C PRO A 138 0.84 -18.18 -4.49
N ILE A 139 1.11 -19.41 -4.02
CA ILE A 139 1.25 -20.60 -4.87
C ILE A 139 0.18 -21.64 -4.48
N PRO A 140 -0.78 -21.97 -5.38
CA PRO A 140 -1.03 -21.31 -6.68
C PRO A 140 -1.55 -19.88 -6.50
N ASN A 141 -1.46 -19.06 -7.56
CA ASN A 141 -1.93 -17.67 -7.49
C ASN A 141 -3.47 -17.62 -7.41
N THR A 142 -3.96 -17.05 -6.32
CA THR A 142 -5.39 -16.81 -6.04
C THR A 142 -5.77 -15.33 -6.08
N LEU A 143 -4.80 -14.43 -6.25
CA LEU A 143 -5.06 -12.99 -6.30
C LEU A 143 -5.78 -12.61 -7.60
N LYS A 144 -6.76 -11.73 -7.46
CA LYS A 144 -7.49 -11.10 -8.56
C LYS A 144 -7.33 -9.60 -8.49
N SER A 145 -7.07 -8.97 -9.64
CA SER A 145 -6.80 -7.55 -9.70
C SER A 145 -7.55 -6.84 -10.81
N GLU A 146 -7.81 -5.56 -10.61
CA GLU A 146 -8.58 -4.70 -11.49
C GLU A 146 -7.95 -3.31 -11.57
N TRP A 147 -7.90 -2.78 -12.79
CA TRP A 147 -7.54 -1.39 -13.08
C TRP A 147 -8.78 -0.62 -13.51
N LYS A 148 -9.01 0.53 -12.87
CA LYS A 148 -10.09 1.47 -13.19
C LYS A 148 -9.56 2.86 -13.48
N VAL A 149 -10.12 3.52 -14.48
CA VAL A 149 -9.91 4.96 -14.75
C VAL A 149 -11.25 5.66 -14.58
N ASN A 150 -11.30 6.64 -13.66
CA ASN A 150 -12.52 7.38 -13.32
C ASN A 150 -13.72 6.46 -13.01
N GLY A 151 -13.45 5.34 -12.31
CA GLY A 151 -14.45 4.34 -11.95
C GLY A 151 -14.77 3.29 -13.03
N THR A 152 -14.29 3.47 -14.26
CA THR A 152 -14.52 2.51 -15.36
C THR A 152 -13.39 1.51 -15.46
N THR A 153 -13.72 0.21 -15.44
CA THR A 153 -12.73 -0.88 -15.58
C THR A 153 -12.09 -0.88 -16.96
N ILE A 154 -10.77 -0.94 -17.01
CA ILE A 154 -10.01 -0.96 -18.27
C ILE A 154 -9.27 -2.29 -18.50
N GLN A 155 -8.79 -2.94 -17.44
CA GLN A 155 -8.03 -4.19 -17.49
C GLN A 155 -8.21 -4.97 -16.18
N ASN A 156 -8.02 -6.29 -16.25
CA ASN A 156 -8.04 -7.19 -15.09
C ASN A 156 -6.82 -8.11 -15.13
N ASP A 157 -6.35 -8.54 -13.96
CA ASP A 157 -5.31 -9.57 -13.80
C ASP A 157 -4.02 -9.30 -14.57
N VAL A 158 -3.64 -8.01 -14.69
CA VAL A 158 -2.37 -7.56 -15.30
C VAL A 158 -1.58 -6.69 -14.33
N SER A 159 -0.25 -6.89 -14.31
CA SER A 159 0.67 -6.16 -13.43
C SER A 159 0.99 -4.75 -13.91
N ASN A 160 0.86 -4.47 -15.20
CA ASN A 160 1.15 -3.17 -15.78
C ASN A 160 0.08 -2.75 -16.78
N ILE A 161 -0.07 -1.43 -16.89
CA ILE A 161 -0.90 -0.79 -17.90
C ILE A 161 -0.21 0.49 -18.39
N THR A 162 -0.53 0.89 -19.61
CA THR A 162 -0.17 2.21 -20.13
C THR A 162 -1.45 3.02 -20.32
N ILE A 163 -1.57 4.11 -19.58
CA ILE A 163 -2.68 5.07 -19.73
C ILE A 163 -2.36 6.01 -20.87
N GLN A 164 -3.18 5.97 -21.92
CA GLN A 164 -3.11 6.90 -23.04
C GLN A 164 -3.83 8.22 -22.68
N PRO A 165 -3.35 9.38 -23.16
CA PRO A 165 -4.03 10.65 -22.96
C PRO A 165 -5.48 10.66 -23.45
N SER A 166 -5.82 9.87 -24.46
CA SER A 166 -7.20 9.73 -24.98
C SER A 166 -8.18 9.11 -23.97
N GLN A 167 -7.67 8.38 -22.97
CA GLN A 167 -8.46 7.77 -21.89
C GLN A 167 -8.71 8.72 -20.72
N LEU A 168 -8.12 9.93 -20.75
CA LEU A 168 -8.18 10.91 -19.68
C LEU A 168 -9.04 12.12 -20.08
N ASN A 169 -9.89 12.52 -19.14
CA ASN A 169 -10.59 13.80 -19.18
C ASN A 169 -9.60 14.94 -18.95
N VAL A 170 -9.90 16.13 -19.47
CA VAL A 170 -9.13 17.33 -19.11
C VAL A 170 -9.32 17.63 -17.62
N GLY A 171 -8.24 17.95 -16.92
CA GLY A 171 -8.19 18.10 -15.48
C GLY A 171 -7.79 16.80 -14.77
N ASN A 172 -8.22 16.64 -13.52
CA ASN A 172 -7.83 15.51 -12.67
C ASN A 172 -8.63 14.25 -13.04
N ASN A 173 -7.92 13.14 -13.14
CA ASN A 173 -8.44 11.80 -13.32
C ASN A 173 -7.91 10.91 -12.21
N THR A 174 -8.69 9.91 -11.83
CA THR A 174 -8.29 8.92 -10.84
C THR A 174 -8.05 7.59 -11.52
N VAL A 175 -6.85 7.03 -11.34
CA VAL A 175 -6.56 5.64 -11.71
C VAL A 175 -6.48 4.82 -10.43
N LEU A 176 -7.31 3.80 -10.34
CA LEU A 176 -7.42 2.91 -9.18
C LEU A 176 -6.97 1.51 -9.60
N PHE A 177 -5.95 0.99 -8.95
CA PHE A 177 -5.64 -0.42 -8.93
C PHE A 177 -6.25 -1.04 -7.67
N SER A 178 -6.89 -2.18 -7.81
CA SER A 178 -7.49 -2.95 -6.73
C SER A 178 -7.05 -4.40 -6.84
N VAL A 179 -6.62 -5.02 -5.75
CA VAL A 179 -6.28 -6.44 -5.69
C VAL A 179 -6.89 -7.08 -4.45
N TYR A 180 -7.49 -8.25 -4.62
CA TYR A 180 -8.02 -9.05 -3.53
C TYR A 180 -7.62 -10.52 -3.67
N ASP A 181 -7.56 -11.23 -2.54
CA ASP A 181 -7.40 -12.68 -2.56
C ASP A 181 -8.75 -13.36 -2.82
N ASN A 182 -8.82 -14.25 -3.80
CA ASN A 182 -9.99 -15.06 -4.11
C ASN A 182 -9.81 -16.53 -3.70
N THR A 183 -8.92 -16.78 -2.74
CA THR A 183 -8.67 -18.13 -2.22
C THR A 183 -9.92 -18.76 -1.63
N THR A 184 -10.14 -20.04 -1.93
CA THR A 184 -11.21 -20.82 -1.30
C THR A 184 -10.86 -21.29 0.11
N MET A 185 -9.65 -20.97 0.59
CA MET A 185 -9.18 -21.32 1.94
C MET A 185 -9.72 -20.38 3.03
N VAL A 186 -10.42 -19.32 2.64
CA VAL A 186 -11.09 -18.40 3.55
C VAL A 186 -12.56 -18.33 3.18
N ARG A 187 -13.43 -18.42 4.19
CA ARG A 187 -14.89 -18.40 4.04
C ARG A 187 -15.52 -17.37 4.95
N THR A 188 -14.75 -16.43 5.51
CA THR A 188 -15.30 -15.27 6.20
C THR A 188 -16.24 -14.49 5.27
N ASN A 189 -17.34 -13.97 5.83
CA ASN A 189 -18.31 -13.22 5.04
C ASN A 189 -17.63 -11.97 4.45
N ASN A 190 -17.89 -11.69 3.17
CA ASN A 190 -17.30 -10.55 2.45
C ASN A 190 -15.77 -10.60 2.31
N HIS A 191 -15.20 -11.81 2.21
CA HIS A 191 -13.77 -12.07 2.01
C HIS A 191 -13.12 -11.16 0.96
N SER A 192 -13.74 -11.05 -0.23
CA SER A 192 -13.23 -10.27 -1.37
C SER A 192 -13.21 -8.75 -1.14
N THR A 193 -13.96 -8.24 -0.15
CA THR A 193 -13.97 -6.81 0.19
C THR A 193 -13.14 -6.49 1.42
N ILE A 194 -12.94 -7.47 2.31
CA ILE A 194 -12.13 -7.30 3.53
C ILE A 194 -10.63 -7.42 3.19
N HIS A 195 -10.28 -8.38 2.34
CA HIS A 195 -8.91 -8.61 1.90
C HIS A 195 -8.61 -7.89 0.58
N LEU A 196 -9.02 -6.62 0.52
CA LEU A 196 -8.85 -5.75 -0.63
C LEU A 196 -7.74 -4.73 -0.33
N SER A 197 -6.76 -4.65 -1.22
CA SER A 197 -5.73 -3.61 -1.22
C SER A 197 -5.86 -2.76 -2.47
N THR A 198 -5.66 -1.45 -2.33
CA THR A 198 -5.85 -0.51 -3.44
C THR A 198 -4.71 0.50 -3.54
N ILE A 199 -4.36 0.88 -4.76
CA ILE A 199 -3.50 2.04 -5.04
C ILE A 199 -4.32 3.02 -5.88
N SER A 200 -4.29 4.29 -5.50
CA SER A 200 -4.93 5.36 -6.26
C SER A 200 -3.87 6.36 -6.71
N TRP A 201 -3.84 6.63 -8.02
CA TRP A 201 -3.08 7.71 -8.63
C TRP A 201 -4.01 8.81 -9.11
N THR A 202 -3.56 10.06 -8.96
CA THR A 202 -4.22 11.21 -9.59
C THR A 202 -3.39 11.63 -10.80
N ILE A 203 -3.99 11.60 -11.99
CA ILE A 203 -3.37 12.05 -13.24
C ILE A 203 -4.09 13.29 -13.75
N SER A 204 -3.38 14.40 -13.88
CA SER A 204 -3.91 15.65 -14.43
C SER A 204 -3.49 15.82 -15.88
N LYS A 205 -4.47 15.94 -16.77
CA LYS A 205 -4.27 16.23 -18.19
C LYS A 205 -4.61 17.68 -18.48
N THR A 206 -3.73 18.40 -19.16
CA THR A 206 -3.97 19.81 -19.53
C THR A 206 -4.58 19.93 -20.93
N GLN A 207 -5.31 21.01 -21.18
CA GLN A 207 -6.04 21.20 -22.44
C GLN A 207 -5.13 21.59 -23.62
N LEU A 208 -3.90 22.02 -23.34
CA LEU A 208 -2.92 22.45 -24.34
C LEU A 208 -1.78 21.43 -24.38
N GLY A 209 -1.59 20.78 -25.53
CA GLY A 209 -0.57 19.78 -25.79
C GLY A 209 0.83 20.36 -25.79
N VAL A 210 1.36 20.66 -24.61
CA VAL A 210 2.80 20.84 -24.40
C VAL A 210 3.22 19.78 -23.40
N SER A 211 3.78 18.70 -23.92
CA SER A 211 4.62 17.78 -23.17
C SER A 211 6.05 18.28 -23.28
N ASP A 212 6.66 18.60 -22.16
CA ASP A 212 8.06 18.23 -21.89
C ASP A 212 8.34 18.48 -20.41
N ILE A 213 8.35 17.41 -19.62
CA ILE A 213 9.04 17.41 -18.33
C ILE A 213 9.89 16.15 -18.27
N LYS A 214 11.14 16.26 -18.73
CA LYS A 214 12.21 15.43 -18.19
C LYS A 214 12.37 15.83 -16.72
N SER A 215 12.09 14.91 -15.81
CA SER A 215 12.31 15.12 -14.38
C SER A 215 13.81 15.13 -14.12
N ASN A 216 14.39 16.33 -14.12
CA ASN A 216 15.67 16.57 -13.49
C ASN A 216 15.38 17.03 -12.06
N GLU A 217 15.99 16.39 -11.07
CA GLU A 217 15.90 16.82 -9.67
C GLU A 217 16.79 18.06 -9.49
N TYR A 218 16.20 19.20 -9.14
CA TYR A 218 16.91 20.44 -8.85
C TYR A 218 16.66 20.84 -7.39
N ASP A 219 17.72 21.02 -6.63
CA ASP A 219 17.63 21.43 -5.23
C ASP A 219 17.84 22.95 -5.13
N PHE A 220 16.82 23.67 -4.63
CA PHE A 220 16.81 25.13 -4.53
C PHE A 220 16.50 25.58 -3.10
N ILE A 221 17.16 26.66 -2.67
CA ILE A 221 16.88 27.35 -1.41
C ILE A 221 16.49 28.79 -1.72
N LEU A 222 15.34 29.21 -1.17
CA LEU A 222 14.85 30.59 -1.25
C LEU A 222 15.03 31.28 0.10
N TYR A 223 15.83 32.35 0.16
CA TYR A 223 16.08 33.09 1.40
C TYR A 223 16.37 34.58 1.18
N PRO A 224 16.04 35.45 2.15
CA PRO A 224 15.19 35.15 3.31
C PRO A 224 13.73 34.89 2.90
N ASN A 225 13.03 34.07 3.68
CA ASN A 225 11.59 33.84 3.54
C ASN A 225 10.99 33.68 4.95
N PRO A 226 10.29 34.69 5.52
CA PRO A 226 9.77 35.89 4.85
C PRO A 226 10.83 36.89 4.35
N ALA A 227 10.58 37.50 3.20
CA ALA A 227 11.44 38.47 2.53
C ALA A 227 10.94 39.91 2.71
N LYS A 228 11.85 40.88 2.76
CA LYS A 228 11.50 42.32 2.88
C LYS A 228 11.79 43.09 1.59
N ASP A 229 13.07 43.30 1.26
CA ASP A 229 13.45 44.12 0.10
C ASP A 229 13.92 43.27 -1.09
N TYR A 230 14.46 42.08 -0.81
CA TYR A 230 14.92 41.13 -1.81
C TYR A 230 14.76 39.70 -1.30
N PHE A 231 14.82 38.76 -2.22
CA PHE A 231 15.12 37.36 -1.92
C PHE A 231 16.21 36.85 -2.88
N ILE A 232 16.87 35.77 -2.48
CA ILE A 232 17.83 35.02 -3.28
C ILE A 232 17.21 33.66 -3.55
N LEU A 233 17.33 33.20 -4.79
CA LEU A 233 17.02 31.83 -5.18
C LEU A 233 18.33 31.13 -5.55
N GLU A 234 18.86 30.33 -4.64
CA GLU A 234 20.13 29.62 -4.79
C GLU A 234 19.88 28.17 -5.18
N SER A 235 20.63 27.63 -6.15
CA SER A 235 20.64 26.20 -6.46
C SER A 235 21.80 25.48 -5.78
N LYS A 236 21.54 24.32 -5.17
CA LYS A 236 22.57 23.37 -4.73
C LYS A 236 23.04 22.46 -5.87
N SER A 237 22.25 22.31 -6.93
CA SER A 237 22.66 21.67 -8.18
C SER A 237 23.54 22.63 -9.02
N ILE A 238 24.41 22.08 -9.86
CA ILE A 238 25.26 22.87 -10.79
C ILE A 238 24.40 23.36 -11.97
N PHE A 239 24.38 24.68 -12.19
CA PHE A 239 23.77 25.31 -13.36
C PHE A 239 24.87 26.00 -14.20
N ASN A 240 24.89 25.70 -15.50
CA ASN A 240 25.84 26.30 -16.45
C ASN A 240 25.23 27.49 -17.23
N GLU A 241 23.99 27.86 -16.91
CA GLU A 241 23.25 28.89 -17.64
C GLU A 241 22.26 29.63 -16.74
N LYS A 242 21.80 30.79 -17.23
CA LYS A 242 20.78 31.60 -16.56
C LYS A 242 19.43 30.90 -16.63
N ILE A 243 18.69 30.95 -15.53
CA ILE A 243 17.29 30.52 -15.48
C ILE A 243 16.37 31.73 -15.38
N LYS A 244 15.15 31.60 -15.88
CA LYS A 244 14.13 32.64 -15.78
C LYS A 244 13.34 32.45 -14.49
N VAL A 245 13.29 33.45 -13.63
CA VAL A 245 12.43 33.50 -12.45
C VAL A 245 11.24 34.43 -12.70
N GLU A 246 10.07 33.97 -12.32
CA GLU A 246 8.80 34.70 -12.37
C GLU A 246 8.21 34.82 -10.96
N ILE A 247 7.73 36.01 -10.62
CA ILE A 247 7.01 36.31 -9.38
C ILE A 247 5.54 36.48 -9.74
N LEU A 248 4.68 35.65 -9.16
CA LEU A 248 3.25 35.64 -9.38
C LEU A 248 2.53 36.03 -8.07
N ASP A 249 1.41 36.74 -8.16
CA ASP A 249 0.52 36.89 -7.00
C ASP A 249 -0.29 35.60 -6.72
N THR A 250 -1.07 35.60 -5.65
CA THR A 250 -1.90 34.44 -5.25
C THR A 250 -3.00 34.08 -6.25
N SER A 251 -3.34 34.96 -7.19
CA SER A 251 -4.28 34.68 -8.29
C SER A 251 -3.60 34.06 -9.51
N GLY A 252 -2.27 33.94 -9.50
CA GLY A 252 -1.47 33.46 -10.63
C GLY A 252 -1.12 34.56 -11.64
N LYS A 253 -1.36 35.84 -11.33
CA LYS A 253 -1.00 36.95 -12.21
C LYS A 253 0.50 37.23 -12.12
N LEU A 254 1.16 37.35 -13.27
CA LEU A 254 2.57 37.70 -13.36
C LEU A 254 2.82 39.14 -12.89
N ILE A 255 3.66 39.28 -11.86
CA ILE A 255 4.05 40.55 -11.25
C ILE A 255 5.41 41.01 -11.78
N LYS A 256 6.39 40.09 -11.81
CA LYS A 256 7.76 40.39 -12.25
C LYS A 256 8.39 39.15 -12.87
N LYS A 257 9.31 39.34 -13.80
CA LYS A 257 10.17 38.28 -14.34
C LYS A 257 11.61 38.78 -14.50
N GLN A 258 12.59 37.91 -14.27
CA GLN A 258 14.02 38.22 -14.37
C GLN A 258 14.82 36.95 -14.63
N ASN A 259 15.91 37.06 -15.39
CA ASN A 259 16.87 35.95 -15.52
C ASN A 259 17.94 36.06 -14.43
N ILE A 260 18.28 34.94 -13.79
CA ILE A 260 19.28 34.86 -12.72
C ILE A 260 20.29 33.75 -12.98
N GLU A 261 21.46 33.84 -12.37
CA GLU A 261 22.45 32.77 -12.26
C GLU A 261 22.31 32.10 -10.88
N PRO A 262 21.69 30.90 -10.78
CA PRO A 262 21.34 30.28 -9.50
C PRO A 262 22.52 29.98 -8.58
N ASN A 263 23.72 29.85 -9.13
CA ASN A 263 24.94 29.59 -8.37
C ASN A 263 25.68 30.87 -7.93
N GLN A 264 25.21 32.07 -8.32
CA GLN A 264 25.84 33.35 -7.97
C GLN A 264 25.09 34.15 -6.89
N GLN A 265 24.04 33.58 -6.30
CA GLN A 265 23.26 34.22 -5.24
C GLN A 265 22.67 35.60 -5.63
N ASP A 266 22.21 35.71 -6.88
CA ASP A 266 21.58 36.93 -7.40
C ASP A 266 20.42 37.39 -6.53
N LYS A 267 20.45 38.68 -6.14
CA LYS A 267 19.38 39.30 -5.36
C LYS A 267 18.25 39.75 -6.28
N ILE A 268 17.05 39.22 -6.07
CA ILE A 268 15.84 39.63 -6.77
C ILE A 268 15.12 40.69 -5.93
N ASP A 269 15.13 41.93 -6.40
CA ASP A 269 14.48 43.06 -5.74
C ASP A 269 12.94 42.92 -5.76
N ILE A 270 12.35 43.01 -4.58
CA ILE A 270 10.90 42.97 -4.31
C ILE A 270 10.45 44.15 -3.43
N SER A 271 11.30 45.16 -3.22
CA SER A 271 11.03 46.31 -2.35
C SER A 271 9.73 47.05 -2.68
N ARG A 272 9.33 47.04 -3.95
CA ARG A 272 8.10 47.68 -4.46
C ARG A 272 6.86 46.79 -4.42
N LEU A 273 6.98 45.54 -3.95
CA LEU A 273 5.86 44.62 -3.85
C LEU A 273 5.10 44.83 -2.53
N ASN A 274 3.77 44.75 -2.60
CA ASN A 274 2.91 44.80 -1.42
C ASN A 274 3.14 43.58 -0.52
N SER A 275 2.94 43.75 0.79
CA SER A 275 3.06 42.66 1.77
C SER A 275 1.94 41.64 1.58
N GLN A 276 2.28 40.47 1.04
CA GLN A 276 1.38 39.35 0.80
C GLN A 276 2.20 38.09 0.45
N ASN A 277 1.51 36.98 0.18
CA ASN A 277 2.14 35.79 -0.36
C ASN A 277 2.33 35.92 -1.88
N TYR A 278 3.46 35.46 -2.38
CA TYR A 278 3.75 35.33 -3.81
C TYR A 278 4.18 33.90 -4.13
N ILE A 279 4.01 33.51 -5.39
CA ILE A 279 4.54 32.25 -5.93
C ILE A 279 5.74 32.60 -6.79
N ILE A 280 6.87 31.96 -6.51
CA ILE A 280 8.12 32.10 -7.25
C ILE A 280 8.29 30.87 -8.13
N ASN A 281 8.20 31.08 -9.44
CA ASN A 281 8.42 30.05 -10.43
C ASN A 281 9.80 30.23 -11.06
N ALA A 282 10.55 29.15 -11.22
CA ALA A 282 11.80 29.17 -11.98
C ALA A 282 11.70 28.25 -13.19
N TYR A 283 12.24 28.71 -14.33
CA TYR A 283 12.17 28.02 -15.60
C TYR A 283 13.57 27.89 -16.22
N LYS A 284 13.86 26.70 -16.73
CA LYS A 284 15.03 26.39 -17.54
C LYS A 284 14.56 25.89 -18.90
N ASP A 285 15.07 26.47 -19.99
CA ASP A 285 14.66 26.12 -21.37
C ASP A 285 13.14 26.17 -21.61
N GLY A 286 12.43 27.06 -20.89
CA GLY A 286 10.97 27.18 -20.95
C GLY A 286 10.20 26.17 -20.10
N GLN A 287 10.86 25.16 -19.53
CA GLN A 287 10.27 24.18 -18.62
C GLN A 287 10.27 24.71 -17.18
N LEU A 288 9.13 24.57 -16.48
CA LEU A 288 9.04 24.90 -15.06
C LEU A 288 9.86 23.88 -14.24
N ILE A 289 10.84 24.36 -13.48
CA ILE A 289 11.75 23.54 -12.67
C ILE A 289 11.60 23.75 -11.16
N LEU A 290 10.95 24.85 -10.74
CA LEU A 290 10.67 25.16 -9.34
C LEU A 290 9.37 25.96 -9.24
N SER A 291 8.55 25.69 -8.23
CA SER A 291 7.43 26.54 -7.82
C SER A 291 7.37 26.58 -6.30
N GLN A 292 7.73 27.71 -5.69
CA GLN A 292 7.82 27.87 -4.23
C GLN A 292 7.11 29.13 -3.74
N LYS A 293 6.45 29.04 -2.58
CA LYS A 293 5.82 30.18 -1.92
C LYS A 293 6.86 31.09 -1.25
N MET A 294 6.78 32.39 -1.51
CA MET A 294 7.53 33.44 -0.81
C MET A 294 6.56 34.35 -0.04
N ILE A 295 6.88 34.67 1.20
CA ILE A 295 6.12 35.56 2.07
C ILE A 295 6.81 36.93 2.04
N LYS A 296 6.14 37.97 1.52
CA LYS A 296 6.62 39.35 1.56
C LYS A 296 6.09 40.05 2.81
N ASN A 297 7.01 40.52 3.66
CA ASN A 297 6.72 41.40 4.80
C ASN A 297 6.69 42.86 4.40
#